data_AF-A0A920TCW8-F1
#
_entry.id   AF-A0A920TCW8-F1
#
_cell.length_a   1.000
_cell.length_b   1.000
_cell.length_c   1.000
_cell.angle_alpha   90.00
_cell.angle_beta   90.00
_cell.angle_gamma   90.00
#
_symmetry.space_group_name_H-M   'P 1'
#
loop_
_entity.id
_entity.type
_entity.pdbx_description
1 polymer ?
#
loop_
_entity_poly.entity_id
_entity_poly.type
_entity_poly.pdbx_seq_one_letter_code
_entity_poly.pdbx_strand_id
1 'polypeptide(L)'
;MSKKEKPSVYLVTKPAIDWDQISVFFEEENVPPIPETVRAGNDESAAVVEISARMCYMSYGRGRKDITDFINNLLNSKNGSVFEHVNYGFILTGVSRSLTHELVRHRAGFAYSQRSQRYVDESEGSFVVPPIMASGQPGLINQERYWIRP
;
A
#
# COMPACT_ATOMS: atom_id res chain seq x y z
N MET A 1 -5.74 1.70 32.20
CA MET A 1 -5.03 1.14 31.02
C MET A 1 -5.96 0.26 30.19
N SER A 2 -6.40 0.75 29.03
CA SER A 2 -7.36 0.06 28.14
C SER A 2 -6.65 -0.93 27.20
N LYS A 3 -7.14 -2.18 27.09
CA LYS A 3 -6.58 -3.23 26.23
C LYS A 3 -7.13 -3.09 24.80
N LYS A 4 -6.26 -2.93 23.80
CA LYS A 4 -6.66 -3.12 22.39
C LYS A 4 -6.36 -4.54 21.97
N GLU A 5 -7.39 -5.34 21.77
CA GLU A 5 -7.26 -6.77 21.46
C GLU A 5 -7.03 -7.06 19.98
N LYS A 6 -7.41 -6.15 19.07
CA LYS A 6 -7.31 -6.38 17.63
C LYS A 6 -6.71 -5.18 16.91
N PRO A 7 -5.77 -5.40 15.97
CA PRO A 7 -5.30 -4.34 15.10
C PRO A 7 -6.45 -3.89 14.19
N SER A 8 -6.40 -2.63 13.77
CA SER A 8 -7.33 -2.05 12.80
C SER A 8 -6.54 -1.33 11.72
N VAL A 9 -6.98 -1.52 10.48
CA VAL A 9 -6.36 -0.92 9.29
C VAL A 9 -7.41 -0.09 8.58
N TYR A 10 -7.04 1.15 8.26
CA TYR A 10 -7.91 2.10 7.56
C TYR A 10 -7.21 2.52 6.28
N LEU A 11 -7.88 2.34 5.14
CA LEU A 11 -7.44 2.92 3.87
C LEU A 11 -7.83 4.40 3.85
N VAL A 12 -6.86 5.31 3.74
CA VAL A 12 -7.09 6.76 3.85
C VAL A 12 -6.75 7.53 2.58
N THR A 13 -5.86 7.00 1.74
CA THR A 13 -5.59 7.58 0.42
C THR A 13 -5.51 6.47 -0.62
N LYS A 14 -6.07 6.76 -1.80
CA LYS A 14 -6.02 5.91 -3.00
C LYS A 14 -5.57 6.76 -4.19
N PRO A 15 -4.99 6.16 -5.24
CA PRO A 15 -4.65 6.88 -6.46
C PRO A 15 -5.88 7.56 -7.07
N ALA A 16 -5.64 8.71 -7.67
CA ALA A 16 -6.59 9.44 -8.48
C ALA A 16 -5.90 9.99 -9.73
N ILE A 17 -6.63 10.05 -10.85
CA ILE A 17 -6.16 10.52 -12.15
C ILE A 17 -6.93 11.79 -12.52
N ASP A 18 -6.21 12.80 -12.98
CA ASP A 18 -6.80 13.94 -13.68
C ASP A 18 -7.04 13.56 -15.15
N TRP A 19 -8.26 13.12 -15.44
CA TRP A 19 -8.63 12.67 -16.79
C TRP A 19 -8.73 13.81 -17.81
N ASP A 20 -8.92 15.05 -17.38
CA ASP A 20 -8.96 16.20 -18.28
C ASP A 20 -7.55 16.46 -18.82
N GLN A 21 -6.54 16.43 -17.94
CA GLN A 21 -5.14 16.56 -18.36
C GLN A 21 -4.66 15.39 -19.22
N ILE A 22 -5.10 14.15 -18.93
CA ILE A 22 -4.80 13.01 -19.80
C ILE A 22 -5.42 13.18 -21.20
N SER A 23 -6.62 13.74 -21.29
CA SER A 23 -7.28 14.01 -22.56
C SER A 23 -6.52 15.04 -23.38
N VAL A 24 -6.09 16.15 -22.75
CA VAL A 24 -5.25 17.17 -23.38
C VAL A 24 -3.95 16.55 -23.92
N PHE A 25 -3.26 15.76 -23.09
CA PHE A 25 -2.04 15.06 -23.51
C PHE A 25 -2.27 14.16 -24.73
N PHE A 26 -3.37 13.42 -24.77
CA PHE A 26 -3.66 12.54 -25.90
C PHE A 26 -3.95 13.29 -27.20
N GLU A 27 -4.65 14.42 -27.11
CA GLU A 27 -4.89 15.30 -28.25
C GLU A 27 -3.58 15.91 -28.77
N GLU A 28 -2.75 16.45 -27.87
CA GLU A 28 -1.48 17.11 -28.23
C GLU A 28 -0.47 16.14 -28.84
N GLU A 29 -0.34 14.93 -28.29
CA GLU A 29 0.57 13.89 -28.81
C GLU A 29 -0.04 13.07 -29.96
N ASN A 30 -1.29 13.37 -30.35
CA ASN A 30 -2.03 12.67 -31.40
C ASN A 30 -2.05 11.14 -31.18
N VAL A 31 -2.29 10.71 -29.95
CA VAL A 31 -2.41 9.30 -29.56
C VAL A 31 -3.86 8.91 -29.30
N PRO A 32 -4.25 7.65 -29.58
CA PRO A 32 -5.63 7.24 -29.37
C PRO A 32 -5.99 7.25 -27.88
N PRO A 33 -7.27 7.53 -27.55
CA PRO A 33 -7.71 7.57 -26.17
C PRO A 33 -7.57 6.19 -25.51
N ILE A 34 -7.45 6.22 -24.18
CA ILE A 34 -7.42 4.99 -23.39
C ILE A 34 -8.78 4.29 -23.48
N PRO A 35 -8.82 2.97 -23.73
CA PRO A 35 -10.05 2.20 -23.74
C PRO A 35 -10.80 2.30 -22.41
N GLU A 36 -12.14 2.34 -22.46
CA GLU A 36 -12.99 2.33 -21.25
C GLU A 36 -12.73 1.12 -20.34
N THR A 37 -12.24 0.00 -20.89
CA THR A 37 -11.86 -1.20 -20.13
C THR A 37 -10.76 -0.94 -19.11
N VAL A 38 -9.90 0.06 -19.36
CA VAL A 38 -8.84 0.50 -18.43
C VAL A 38 -9.43 1.32 -17.27
N ARG A 39 -10.61 1.92 -17.49
CA ARG A 39 -11.39 2.67 -16.50
C ARG A 39 -12.40 1.79 -15.74
N ALA A 40 -12.53 0.51 -16.11
CA ALA A 40 -13.59 -0.38 -15.59
C ALA A 40 -13.29 -0.99 -14.21
N GLY A 41 -12.13 -0.69 -13.61
CA GLY A 41 -11.78 -1.16 -12.28
C GLY A 41 -12.54 -0.46 -11.16
N ASN A 42 -12.50 -1.03 -9.94
CA ASN A 42 -13.07 -0.40 -8.74
C ASN A 42 -12.25 0.82 -8.25
N ASP A 43 -11.04 0.99 -8.78
CA ASP A 43 -10.15 2.11 -8.53
C ASP A 43 -9.27 2.38 -9.77
N GLU A 44 -8.56 3.50 -9.75
CA GLU A 44 -7.80 4.02 -10.90
C GLU A 44 -6.35 3.49 -10.97
N SER A 45 -5.93 2.57 -10.09
CA SER A 45 -4.54 2.08 -10.04
C SER A 45 -4.11 1.41 -11.33
N ALA A 46 -4.98 0.58 -11.90
CA ALA A 46 -4.68 -0.13 -13.13
C ALA A 46 -4.48 0.85 -14.30
N ALA A 47 -5.28 1.92 -14.33
CA ALA A 47 -5.12 3.01 -15.29
C ALA A 47 -3.79 3.76 -15.09
N VAL A 48 -3.39 4.06 -13.85
CA VAL A 48 -2.09 4.67 -13.55
C VAL A 48 -0.95 3.81 -14.10
N VAL A 49 -0.99 2.49 -13.86
CA VAL A 49 0.02 1.55 -14.37
C VAL A 49 0.04 1.54 -15.90
N GLU A 50 -1.12 1.45 -16.54
CA GLU A 50 -1.20 1.38 -18.00
C GLU A 50 -0.74 2.68 -18.67
N ILE A 51 -1.16 3.83 -18.18
CA ILE A 51 -0.70 5.15 -18.65
C ILE A 51 0.83 5.21 -18.56
N SER A 52 1.38 4.89 -17.39
CA SER A 52 2.82 4.96 -17.13
C SER A 52 3.61 4.01 -18.03
N ALA A 53 3.15 2.76 -18.17
CA ALA A 53 3.81 1.75 -18.99
C ALA A 53 3.75 2.07 -20.49
N ARG A 54 2.63 2.60 -20.98
CA ARG A 54 2.48 2.96 -22.38
C ARG A 54 3.28 4.21 -22.75
N MET A 55 3.39 5.16 -21.83
CA MET A 55 4.21 6.38 -21.99
C MET A 55 5.63 6.03 -22.40
N CYS A 56 6.28 5.06 -21.72
CA CYS A 56 7.66 4.65 -22.00
C CYS A 56 7.95 4.29 -23.46
N TYR A 57 6.94 3.85 -24.22
CA TYR A 57 7.08 3.42 -25.61
C TYR A 57 6.10 4.13 -26.56
N MET A 58 5.39 5.16 -26.08
CA MET A 58 4.27 5.83 -26.78
C MET A 58 3.31 4.82 -27.45
N SER A 59 3.01 3.74 -26.74
CA SER A 59 2.32 2.55 -27.31
C SER A 59 0.79 2.57 -27.08
N TYR A 60 0.23 3.77 -26.97
CA TYR A 60 -1.21 3.98 -26.85
C TYR A 60 -1.96 3.39 -28.06
N GLY A 61 -3.08 2.70 -27.79
CA GLY A 61 -3.91 2.02 -28.80
C GLY A 61 -3.32 0.77 -29.45
N ARG A 62 -2.14 0.30 -29.03
CA ARG A 62 -1.50 -0.93 -29.51
C ARG A 62 -1.44 -2.01 -28.42
N GLY A 63 -1.40 -3.28 -28.82
CA GLY A 63 -1.20 -4.39 -27.88
C GLY A 63 -2.48 -4.88 -27.21
N ARG A 64 -2.37 -5.29 -25.94
CA ARG A 64 -3.43 -6.00 -25.21
C ARG A 64 -4.58 -5.06 -24.83
N LYS A 65 -5.82 -5.55 -24.96
CA LYS A 65 -7.06 -4.82 -24.65
C LYS A 65 -7.62 -5.14 -23.27
N ASP A 66 -7.28 -6.32 -22.74
CA ASP A 66 -7.58 -6.69 -21.36
C ASP A 66 -6.47 -6.19 -20.44
N ILE A 67 -6.88 -5.51 -19.39
CA ILE A 67 -6.01 -4.93 -18.37
C ILE A 67 -5.30 -6.01 -17.55
N THR A 68 -5.97 -7.15 -17.30
CA THR A 68 -5.39 -8.24 -16.51
C THR A 68 -4.23 -8.88 -17.27
N ASP A 69 -4.44 -9.22 -18.54
CA ASP A 69 -3.38 -9.71 -19.43
C ASP A 69 -2.25 -8.69 -19.61
N PHE A 70 -2.56 -7.40 -19.66
CA PHE A 70 -1.56 -6.33 -19.75
C PHE A 70 -0.67 -6.30 -18.50
N ILE A 71 -1.25 -6.29 -17.31
CA ILE A 71 -0.52 -6.31 -16.03
C ILE A 71 0.31 -7.59 -15.89
N ASN A 72 -0.26 -8.75 -16.20
CA ASN A 72 0.45 -10.02 -16.16
C ASN A 72 1.67 -10.03 -17.09
N ASN A 73 1.56 -9.42 -18.27
CA ASN A 73 2.71 -9.27 -19.15
C ASN A 73 3.80 -8.38 -18.53
N LEU A 74 3.46 -7.24 -17.92
CA LEU A 74 4.44 -6.38 -17.25
C LEU A 74 5.19 -7.11 -16.14
N LEU A 75 4.48 -7.92 -15.35
CA LEU A 75 5.08 -8.76 -14.30
C LEU A 75 6.03 -9.81 -14.91
N ASN A 76 5.59 -10.53 -15.95
CA ASN A 76 6.41 -11.54 -16.63
C ASN A 76 7.66 -10.93 -17.30
N SER A 77 7.53 -9.72 -17.83
CA SER A 77 8.64 -8.95 -18.42
C SER A 77 9.53 -8.29 -17.37
N LYS A 78 9.20 -8.36 -16.07
CA LYS A 78 9.92 -7.71 -14.97
C LYS A 78 10.01 -6.19 -15.09
N ASN A 79 9.00 -5.58 -15.73
CA ASN A 79 8.88 -4.12 -15.81
C ASN A 79 8.24 -3.59 -14.52
N GLY A 80 8.98 -3.68 -13.41
CA GLY A 80 8.48 -3.37 -12.07
C GLY A 80 8.24 -1.88 -11.80
N SER A 81 9.00 -1.00 -12.43
CA SER A 81 9.02 0.44 -12.13
C SER A 81 7.66 1.13 -12.34
N VAL A 82 6.87 0.67 -13.32
CA VAL A 82 5.56 1.26 -13.62
C VAL A 82 4.55 1.06 -12.49
N PHE A 83 4.76 0.06 -11.64
CA PHE A 83 3.92 -0.19 -10.46
C PHE A 83 4.22 0.78 -9.31
N GLU A 84 5.39 1.43 -9.30
CA GLU A 84 5.78 2.38 -8.26
C GLU A 84 5.01 3.71 -8.32
N HIS A 85 4.34 3.99 -9.45
CA HIS A 85 3.46 5.15 -9.58
C HIS A 85 2.17 5.02 -8.76
N VAL A 86 1.77 3.81 -8.39
CA VAL A 86 0.56 3.53 -7.61
C VAL A 86 0.87 3.65 -6.11
N ASN A 87 0.23 4.61 -5.45
CA ASN A 87 0.46 4.90 -4.03
C ASN A 87 -0.82 4.78 -3.21
N TYR A 88 -0.71 4.08 -2.08
CA TYR A 88 -1.79 3.88 -1.12
C TYR A 88 -1.35 4.33 0.28
N GLY A 89 -2.28 4.96 1.00
CA GLY A 89 -2.05 5.42 2.36
C GLY A 89 -2.93 4.66 3.33
N PHE A 90 -2.30 4.12 4.38
CA PHE A 90 -2.98 3.37 5.43
C PHE A 90 -2.72 3.98 6.80
N ILE A 91 -3.72 3.94 7.67
CA ILE A 91 -3.56 4.15 9.10
C ILE A 91 -3.70 2.81 9.80
N LEU A 92 -2.71 2.48 10.63
CA LEU A 92 -2.68 1.27 11.43
C LEU A 92 -2.85 1.67 12.91
N THR A 93 -3.81 1.07 13.61
CA THR A 93 -3.98 1.26 15.05
C THR A 93 -4.12 -0.08 15.77
N GLY A 94 -3.91 -0.09 17.09
CA GLY A 94 -3.95 -1.34 17.86
C GLY A 94 -2.79 -2.28 17.50
N VAL A 95 -1.66 -1.73 17.06
CA VAL A 95 -0.43 -2.45 16.75
C VAL A 95 0.64 -2.16 17.80
N SER A 96 1.51 -3.13 18.08
CA SER A 96 2.57 -2.97 19.08
C SER A 96 3.73 -2.13 18.56
N ARG A 97 4.51 -1.54 19.48
CA ARG A 97 5.76 -0.85 19.14
C ARG A 97 6.78 -1.78 18.51
N SER A 98 6.86 -3.03 18.98
CA SER A 98 7.71 -4.07 18.38
C SER A 98 7.35 -4.34 16.92
N LEU A 99 6.05 -4.44 16.60
CA LEU A 99 5.62 -4.57 15.21
C LEU A 99 6.07 -3.37 14.38
N THR A 100 5.86 -2.15 14.89
CA THR A 100 6.24 -0.94 14.16
C THR A 100 7.76 -0.81 13.98
N HIS A 101 8.57 -1.39 14.86
CA HIS A 101 10.03 -1.44 14.73
C HIS A 101 10.49 -2.36 13.59
N GLU A 102 9.81 -3.50 13.38
CA GLU A 102 10.05 -4.36 12.21
C GLU A 102 9.50 -3.72 10.94
N LEU A 103 8.31 -3.12 11.01
CA LEU A 103 7.65 -2.54 9.85
C LEU A 103 8.48 -1.44 9.20
N VAL A 104 9.10 -0.55 9.97
CA VAL A 104 9.92 0.55 9.43
C VAL A 104 11.23 0.09 8.76
N ARG A 105 11.57 -1.20 8.84
CA ARG A 105 12.72 -1.77 8.11
C ARG A 105 12.41 -1.94 6.62
N HIS A 106 11.14 -1.94 6.23
CA HIS A 106 10.72 -1.94 4.83
C HIS A 106 10.86 -0.54 4.24
N ARG A 107 12.00 -0.25 3.59
CA ARG A 107 12.31 1.10 3.09
C ARG A 107 11.73 1.40 1.71
N ALA A 108 11.86 0.47 0.76
CA ALA A 108 11.49 0.72 -0.63
C ALA A 108 9.97 0.79 -0.79
N GLY A 109 9.46 1.91 -1.31
CA GLY A 109 8.02 2.12 -1.55
C GLY A 109 7.19 2.45 -0.30
N PHE A 110 7.81 2.71 0.85
CA PHE A 110 7.09 3.07 2.08
C PHE A 110 7.51 4.42 2.64
N ALA A 111 6.52 5.17 3.13
CA ALA A 111 6.70 6.36 3.95
C ALA A 111 5.93 6.19 5.25
N TYR A 112 6.55 6.56 6.38
CA TYR A 112 5.98 6.33 7.71
C TYR A 112 5.80 7.64 8.48
N SER A 113 4.65 7.78 9.11
CA SER A 113 4.42 8.72 10.21
C SER A 113 3.91 7.94 11.40
N GLN A 114 4.58 8.06 12.54
CA GLN A 114 4.26 7.29 13.74
C GLN A 114 3.90 8.22 14.90
N ARG A 115 3.00 7.76 15.76
CA ARG A 115 2.66 8.47 17.01
C ARG A 115 3.92 8.62 17.85
N SER A 116 4.32 9.87 18.11
CA SER A 116 5.53 10.18 18.87
C SER A 116 5.30 10.08 20.38
N GLN A 117 6.09 9.25 21.06
CA GLN A 117 6.09 9.18 22.54
C GLN A 117 6.80 10.38 23.19
N ARG A 118 7.47 11.23 22.41
CA ARG A 118 8.08 12.47 22.91
C ARG A 118 7.06 13.61 23.04
N TYR A 119 5.92 13.51 22.35
CA TYR A 119 4.93 14.59 22.26
C TYR A 119 3.53 14.16 22.69
N VAL A 120 3.17 12.89 22.54
CA VAL A 120 1.86 12.38 22.95
C VAL A 120 2.00 11.74 24.33
N ASP A 121 1.15 12.16 25.27
CA ASP A 121 1.04 11.51 26.57
C ASP A 121 0.52 10.07 26.41
N GLU A 122 1.25 9.13 27.01
CA GLU A 122 1.01 7.69 26.96
C GLU A 122 0.65 7.14 28.36
N SER A 123 0.39 8.01 29.35
CA SER A 123 -0.03 7.64 30.71
C SER A 123 -1.27 6.72 30.72
N GLU A 124 -2.23 6.98 29.84
CA GLU A 124 -3.41 6.15 29.59
C GLU A 124 -3.28 5.30 28.31
N GLY A 125 -2.06 5.12 27.81
CA GLY A 125 -1.76 4.38 26.58
C GLY A 125 -2.26 2.92 26.63
N SER A 126 -2.83 2.45 25.53
CA SER A 126 -3.20 1.05 25.37
C SER A 126 -1.98 0.18 25.10
N PHE A 127 -1.96 -1.03 25.66
CA PHE A 127 -1.02 -2.07 25.26
C PHE A 127 -1.69 -3.09 24.32
N VAL A 128 -0.86 -3.73 23.49
CA VAL A 128 -1.29 -4.78 22.57
C VAL A 128 -0.83 -6.11 23.13
N VAL A 129 -1.75 -7.05 23.30
CA VAL A 129 -1.43 -8.40 23.77
C VAL A 129 -0.99 -9.25 22.58
N PRO A 130 0.22 -9.85 22.63
CA PRO A 130 0.66 -10.83 21.66
C PRO A 130 -0.41 -11.89 21.38
N PRO A 131 -0.66 -12.26 20.11
CA PRO A 131 -1.70 -13.21 19.74
C PRO A 131 -1.61 -14.54 20.49
N ILE A 132 -0.38 -14.98 20.79
CA ILE A 132 -0.08 -16.23 21.51
C ILE A 132 -0.54 -16.22 22.98
N MET A 133 -0.64 -15.04 23.60
CA MET A 133 -1.19 -14.90 24.95
C MET A 133 -2.72 -14.77 24.94
N ALA A 134 -3.28 -14.20 23.87
CA ALA A 134 -4.73 -14.10 23.71
C ALA A 134 -5.40 -15.48 23.49
N SER A 135 -4.67 -16.49 23.01
CA SER A 135 -5.19 -17.84 22.77
C SER A 135 -5.24 -18.75 24.01
N GLY A 136 -4.74 -18.28 25.17
CA GLY A 136 -4.87 -19.00 26.44
C GLY A 136 -4.04 -20.28 26.56
N GLN A 137 -3.03 -20.50 25.71
CA GLN A 137 -2.18 -21.70 25.79
C GLN A 137 -1.24 -21.65 27.01
N PRO A 138 -1.45 -22.51 28.03
CA PRO A 138 -0.60 -22.53 29.22
C PRO A 138 0.74 -23.18 28.88
N GLY A 139 1.84 -22.41 28.90
CA GLY A 139 3.20 -22.94 28.71
C GLY A 139 4.19 -22.01 28.00
N LEU A 140 3.70 -20.95 27.35
CA LEU A 140 4.55 -20.04 26.55
C LEU A 140 5.05 -18.81 27.31
N ILE A 141 4.60 -18.63 28.56
CA ILE A 141 4.98 -17.51 29.44
C ILE A 141 6.50 -17.48 29.69
N ASN A 142 7.19 -18.62 29.63
CA ASN A 142 8.65 -18.69 29.78
C ASN A 142 9.45 -18.18 28.56
N GLN A 143 8.83 -17.95 27.39
CA GLN A 143 9.50 -17.33 26.24
C GLN A 143 9.53 -15.79 26.31
N GLU A 144 8.78 -15.15 27.21
CA GLU A 144 8.79 -13.69 27.40
C GLU A 144 10.19 -13.13 27.70
N ARG A 145 11.05 -13.94 28.32
CA ARG A 145 12.44 -13.58 28.62
C ARG A 145 13.30 -13.29 27.38
N TYR A 146 12.86 -13.71 26.19
CA TYR A 146 13.56 -13.48 24.93
C TYR A 146 13.06 -12.24 24.17
N TRP A 147 11.85 -11.75 24.44
CA TRP A 147 11.22 -10.63 23.72
C TRP A 147 11.35 -9.27 24.42
N ILE A 148 11.80 -9.25 25.68
CA ILE A 148 11.89 -8.06 26.55
C ILE A 148 13.35 -7.79 26.97
N ARG A 149 14.34 -8.26 26.20
CA ARG A 149 15.73 -7.82 26.40
C ARG A 149 16.03 -6.63 25.47
N PRO A 150 16.59 -5.52 26.01
CA PRO A 150 16.85 -4.30 25.26
C PRO A 150 17.86 -4.51 24.13
#